data_AF-A0A0K3AY15-F1
#
_entry.id   AF-A0A0K3AY15-F1
#
_cell.length_a   1.000
_cell.length_b   1.000
_cell.length_c   1.000
_cell.angle_alpha   90.00
_cell.angle_beta   90.00
_cell.angle_gamma   90.00
#
_symmetry.space_group_name_H-M   'P 1'
#
loop_
_entity.id
_entity.type
_entity.pdbx_description
1 polymer ?
#
loop_
_entity_poly.entity_id
_entity_poly.type
_entity_poly.pdbx_seq_one_letter_code
_entity_poly.pdbx_strand_id
1 'polypeptide(L)'
;MSELQAGDERYVKLESLLSQGHGPLQRQVFALDAKTRLFRVFEPTIVPGTLQTPEYARAVLTGSVIVSDIPDSVDEAVRVRMERQELLYQKDKKFHFVIPESVLSLRYCGPSGMLAQLDRLNELSTLPNVRLGIISSGTQYVVGPWNGFWLRDDEQVDVETYSAALCLIEPAEVALYRRVFDHLSSVADYDHDARAIIARAVGALTAE
;
A
#
# COMPACT_ATOMS: atom_id res chain seq x y z
N MET A 1 -6.49 -41.69 8.60
CA MET A 1 -5.82 -40.37 8.53
C MET A 1 -6.70 -39.51 7.66
N SER A 2 -7.30 -38.52 8.31
CA SER A 2 -8.56 -37.86 7.94
C SER A 2 -8.37 -36.86 6.79
N GLU A 3 -9.16 -37.07 5.74
CA GLU A 3 -9.89 -36.10 4.91
C GLU A 3 -9.38 -34.66 4.85
N LEU A 4 -8.80 -34.32 3.69
CA LEU A 4 -8.79 -32.95 3.16
C LEU A 4 -10.24 -32.46 3.02
N GLN A 5 -10.70 -31.66 3.97
CA GLN A 5 -11.90 -30.83 3.80
C GLN A 5 -11.54 -29.56 3.03
N ALA A 6 -12.48 -29.17 2.15
CA ALA A 6 -12.55 -27.95 1.34
C ALA A 6 -11.56 -26.84 1.73
N GLY A 7 -10.61 -26.54 0.84
CA GLY A 7 -9.64 -25.46 1.03
C GLY A 7 -10.35 -24.12 1.18
N ASP A 8 -10.21 -23.51 2.34
CA ASP A 8 -10.62 -22.16 2.67
C ASP A 8 -10.12 -21.16 1.62
N GLU A 9 -11.02 -20.52 0.87
CA GLU A 9 -10.74 -19.42 -0.08
C GLU A 9 -10.10 -18.17 0.59
N ARG A 10 -9.85 -18.22 1.91
CA ARG A 10 -9.32 -17.14 2.76
C ARG A 10 -7.79 -17.03 2.77
N TYR A 11 -7.11 -18.15 2.55
CA TYR A 11 -5.65 -18.22 2.52
C TYR A 11 -5.20 -18.61 1.12
N VAL A 12 -4.58 -17.66 0.41
CA VAL A 12 -3.99 -17.96 -0.88
C VAL A 12 -2.48 -17.80 -0.78
N LYS A 13 -1.76 -18.89 -1.06
CA LYS A 13 -0.30 -18.83 -1.15
C LYS A 13 0.10 -17.77 -2.15
N LEU A 14 1.02 -16.88 -1.77
CA LEU A 14 1.43 -15.78 -2.63
C LEU A 14 2.12 -16.32 -3.89
N GLU A 15 2.90 -17.40 -3.77
CA GLU A 15 3.44 -18.14 -4.91
C GLU A 15 2.34 -18.60 -5.89
N SER A 16 1.17 -19.00 -5.39
CA SER A 16 0.07 -19.43 -6.26
C SER A 16 -0.56 -18.25 -6.99
N LEU A 17 -0.67 -17.07 -6.35
CA LEU A 17 -1.16 -15.85 -6.99
C LEU A 17 -0.15 -15.31 -8.01
N LEU A 18 1.13 -15.36 -7.66
CA LEU A 18 2.24 -14.91 -8.48
C LEU A 18 2.64 -15.95 -9.53
N SER A 19 2.14 -17.18 -9.50
CA SER A 19 2.50 -18.25 -10.45
C SER A 19 2.22 -17.88 -11.92
N GLN A 20 1.36 -16.89 -12.16
CA GLN A 20 1.05 -16.33 -13.47
C GLN A 20 1.79 -15.00 -13.76
N GLY A 21 2.64 -14.54 -12.83
CA GLY A 21 3.30 -13.23 -12.81
C GLY A 21 2.58 -12.20 -11.94
N HIS A 22 3.27 -11.11 -11.59
CA HIS A 22 2.72 -9.95 -10.87
C HIS A 22 1.74 -9.16 -11.74
N GLY A 23 1.86 -9.18 -13.06
CA GLY A 23 0.93 -8.51 -13.99
C GLY A 23 -0.54 -8.94 -13.82
N PRO A 24 -0.87 -10.25 -13.92
CA PRO A 24 -2.21 -10.76 -13.62
C PRO A 24 -2.73 -10.43 -12.23
N LEU A 25 -1.89 -10.50 -11.19
CA LEU A 25 -2.27 -10.10 -9.84
C LEU A 25 -2.67 -8.62 -9.80
N GLN A 26 -1.89 -7.73 -10.43
CA GLN A 26 -2.24 -6.30 -10.52
C GLN A 26 -3.60 -6.08 -11.20
N ARG A 27 -3.96 -6.88 -12.21
CA ARG A 27 -5.28 -6.80 -12.87
C ARG A 27 -6.43 -7.27 -11.99
N GLN A 28 -6.24 -8.35 -11.23
CA GLN A 28 -7.25 -8.83 -10.29
C GLN A 28 -7.53 -7.77 -9.22
N VAL A 29 -6.46 -7.20 -8.64
CA VAL A 29 -6.60 -6.10 -7.68
C VAL A 29 -7.28 -4.89 -8.32
N PHE A 30 -6.95 -4.55 -9.56
CA PHE A 30 -7.61 -3.44 -10.25
C PHE A 30 -9.13 -3.64 -10.42
N ALA A 31 -9.57 -4.85 -10.74
CA ALA A 31 -11.00 -5.16 -10.88
C ALA A 31 -11.78 -5.01 -9.55
N LEU A 32 -11.14 -5.31 -8.42
CA LEU A 32 -11.70 -5.06 -7.08
C LEU A 32 -11.72 -3.56 -6.76
N ASP A 33 -10.61 -2.87 -6.99
CA ASP A 33 -10.50 -1.43 -6.74
C ASP A 33 -11.50 -0.62 -7.58
N ALA A 34 -11.83 -1.08 -8.79
CA ALA A 34 -12.83 -0.45 -9.66
C ALA A 34 -14.22 -0.40 -9.00
N LYS A 35 -14.60 -1.39 -8.19
CA LYS A 35 -15.90 -1.47 -7.50
C LYS A 35 -15.90 -0.80 -6.12
N THR A 36 -14.72 -0.63 -5.53
CA THR A 36 -14.54 -0.09 -4.17
C THR A 36 -14.76 1.42 -4.13
N ARG A 37 -15.42 1.94 -3.08
CA ARG A 37 -15.68 3.39 -2.94
C ARG A 37 -14.84 4.05 -1.86
N LEU A 38 -14.51 3.34 -0.79
CA LEU A 38 -13.68 3.82 0.31
C LEU A 38 -12.48 2.90 0.49
N PHE A 39 -11.29 3.48 0.48
CA PHE A 39 -10.05 2.78 0.76
C PHE A 39 -9.48 3.29 2.07
N ARG A 40 -9.17 2.36 2.97
CA ARG A 40 -8.41 2.61 4.20
C ARG A 40 -7.16 1.75 4.14
N VAL A 41 -6.02 2.38 4.00
CA VAL A 41 -4.77 1.69 3.65
C VAL A 41 -3.70 2.06 4.66
N PHE A 42 -3.09 1.04 5.24
CA PHE A 42 -1.91 1.19 6.07
C PHE A 42 -0.76 0.43 5.44
N GLU A 43 0.38 1.10 5.23
CA GLU A 43 1.59 0.48 4.71
C GLU A 43 2.79 0.87 5.60
N PRO A 44 3.35 -0.07 6.38
CA PRO A 44 4.37 0.26 7.38
C PRO A 44 5.77 0.45 6.80
N THR A 45 6.04 -0.10 5.62
CA THR A 45 7.39 -0.20 5.06
C THR A 45 7.52 0.36 3.65
N ILE A 46 6.41 0.71 3.00
CA ILE A 46 6.40 1.08 1.59
C ILE A 46 5.37 2.16 1.31
N VAL A 47 5.61 2.98 0.29
CA VAL A 47 4.57 3.88 -0.21
C VAL A 47 3.44 3.04 -0.83
N PRO A 48 2.15 3.26 -0.50
CA PRO A 48 1.03 2.55 -1.11
C PRO A 48 1.09 2.58 -2.64
N GLY A 49 0.87 1.43 -3.29
CA GLY A 49 1.09 1.25 -4.73
C GLY A 49 0.42 2.29 -5.65
N THR A 50 -0.75 2.79 -5.26
CA THR A 50 -1.48 3.84 -5.99
C THR A 50 -0.85 5.22 -5.88
N LEU A 51 0.02 5.45 -4.89
CA LEU A 51 0.74 6.70 -4.67
C LEU A 51 2.17 6.68 -5.26
N GLN A 52 2.61 5.54 -5.81
CA GLN A 52 4.00 5.36 -6.25
C GLN A 52 4.30 6.08 -7.58
N THR A 53 5.53 6.48 -7.84
CA THR A 53 5.99 6.85 -9.19
C THR A 53 6.39 5.61 -9.98
N PRO A 54 6.49 5.68 -11.33
CA PRO A 54 6.91 4.53 -12.12
C PRO A 54 8.28 3.96 -11.70
N GLU A 55 9.24 4.84 -11.36
CA GLU A 55 10.58 4.44 -10.93
C GLU A 55 10.57 3.74 -9.56
N TYR A 56 9.84 4.28 -8.59
CA TYR A 56 9.68 3.65 -7.29
C TYR A 56 8.95 2.31 -7.40
N ALA A 57 7.85 2.27 -8.15
CA ALA A 57 7.06 1.05 -8.39
C ALA A 57 7.90 -0.06 -9.06
N ARG A 58 8.75 0.31 -10.02
CA ARG A 58 9.69 -0.62 -10.66
C ARG A 58 10.63 -1.23 -9.64
N ALA A 59 11.26 -0.40 -8.80
CA ALA A 59 12.22 -0.89 -7.82
C ALA A 59 11.59 -1.85 -6.81
N VAL A 60 10.39 -1.51 -6.33
CA VAL A 60 9.58 -2.36 -5.44
C VAL A 60 9.26 -3.72 -6.09
N LEU A 61 8.76 -3.69 -7.33
CA LEU A 61 8.38 -4.90 -8.07
C LEU A 61 9.58 -5.77 -8.39
N THR A 62 10.72 -5.17 -8.77
CA THR A 62 11.98 -5.90 -8.97
C THR A 62 12.41 -6.60 -7.69
N GLY A 63 12.31 -5.94 -6.52
CA GLY A 63 12.58 -6.58 -5.23
C GLY A 63 11.67 -7.78 -4.97
N SER A 64 10.38 -7.69 -5.29
CA SER A 64 9.43 -8.80 -5.15
C SER A 64 9.78 -9.98 -6.07
N VAL A 65 10.17 -9.73 -7.32
CA VAL A 65 10.64 -10.77 -8.26
C VAL A 65 11.87 -11.49 -7.72
N ILE A 66 12.84 -10.75 -7.17
CA ILE A 66 14.07 -11.33 -6.58
C ILE A 66 13.73 -12.27 -5.42
N VAL A 67 12.78 -11.89 -4.55
CA VAL A 67 12.41 -12.68 -3.37
C VAL A 67 11.56 -13.91 -3.72
N SER A 68 10.69 -13.78 -4.72
CA SER A 68 9.76 -14.86 -5.11
C SER A 68 10.37 -15.87 -6.08
N ASP A 69 11.49 -15.54 -6.74
CA ASP A 69 12.12 -16.36 -7.80
C ASP A 69 11.15 -16.72 -8.95
N ILE A 70 10.12 -15.90 -9.16
CA ILE A 70 9.15 -16.07 -10.23
C ILE A 70 9.48 -15.09 -11.35
N PRO A 71 9.84 -15.58 -12.56
CA PRO A 71 10.06 -14.72 -13.72
C PRO A 71 8.78 -13.97 -14.08
N ASP A 72 8.83 -12.63 -14.05
CA ASP A 72 7.70 -11.79 -14.44
C ASP A 72 8.15 -10.56 -15.24
N SER A 73 7.22 -10.03 -16.03
CA SER A 73 7.40 -8.74 -16.71
C SER A 73 7.16 -7.61 -15.71
N VAL A 74 8.25 -7.14 -15.08
CA VAL A 74 8.22 -5.94 -14.22
C VAL A 74 7.63 -4.75 -14.97
N ASP A 75 7.90 -4.61 -16.28
CA ASP A 75 7.33 -3.55 -17.11
C ASP A 75 5.80 -3.58 -17.16
N GLU A 76 5.22 -4.76 -17.38
CA GLU A 76 3.78 -4.94 -17.39
C GLU A 76 3.16 -4.69 -16.01
N ALA A 77 3.78 -5.21 -14.95
CA ALA A 77 3.32 -4.97 -13.58
C ALA A 77 3.38 -3.48 -13.19
N VAL A 78 4.42 -2.76 -13.61
CA VAL A 78 4.52 -1.30 -13.45
C VAL A 78 3.41 -0.61 -14.23
N ARG A 79 3.20 -0.97 -15.50
CA ARG A 79 2.14 -0.39 -16.34
C ARG A 79 0.76 -0.51 -15.70
N VAL A 80 0.37 -1.72 -15.29
CA VAL A 80 -0.93 -1.94 -14.63
C VAL A 80 -1.02 -1.17 -13.31
N ARG A 81 0.05 -1.11 -12.52
CA ARG A 81 0.06 -0.30 -11.29
C ARG A 81 -0.10 1.19 -11.57
N MET A 82 0.46 1.71 -12.65
CA MET A 82 0.28 3.12 -13.06
C MET A 82 -1.16 3.38 -13.54
N GLU A 83 -1.75 2.46 -14.30
CA GLU A 83 -3.17 2.56 -14.73
C GLU A 83 -4.13 2.59 -13.53
N ARG A 84 -3.83 1.84 -12.46
CA ARG A 84 -4.62 1.88 -11.21
C ARG A 84 -4.64 3.26 -10.54
N GLN A 85 -3.65 4.13 -10.80
CA GLN A 85 -3.61 5.46 -10.20
C GLN A 85 -4.71 6.38 -10.70
N GLU A 86 -5.27 6.11 -11.89
CA GLU A 86 -6.41 6.86 -12.42
C GLU A 86 -7.63 6.84 -11.48
N LEU A 87 -7.72 5.82 -10.60
CA LEU A 87 -8.73 5.74 -9.56
C LEU A 87 -8.67 6.89 -8.57
N LEU A 88 -7.49 7.48 -8.32
CA LEU A 88 -7.33 8.62 -7.42
C LEU A 88 -8.07 9.87 -7.91
N TYR A 89 -8.30 9.98 -9.22
CA TYR A 89 -8.99 11.12 -9.83
C TYR A 89 -10.51 10.90 -9.99
N GLN A 90 -11.03 9.74 -9.57
CA GLN A 90 -12.46 9.45 -9.59
C GLN A 90 -13.15 10.04 -8.36
N LYS A 91 -14.09 10.97 -8.60
CA LYS A 91 -14.73 11.79 -7.54
C LYS A 91 -15.61 10.99 -6.58
N ASP A 92 -16.06 9.81 -6.97
CA ASP A 92 -16.92 8.93 -6.17
C ASP A 92 -16.12 7.98 -5.25
N LYS A 93 -14.79 7.99 -5.35
CA LYS A 93 -13.87 7.21 -4.53
C LYS A 93 -13.16 8.09 -3.51
N LYS A 94 -12.98 7.56 -2.30
CA LYS A 94 -12.30 8.20 -1.17
C LYS A 94 -11.14 7.32 -0.71
N PHE A 95 -10.02 7.95 -0.39
CA PHE A 95 -8.83 7.25 0.06
C PHE A 95 -8.33 7.85 1.36
N HIS A 96 -8.03 6.99 2.33
CA HIS A 96 -7.37 7.34 3.57
C HIS A 96 -6.15 6.44 3.73
N PHE A 97 -4.99 7.02 3.45
CA PHE A 97 -3.69 6.37 3.56
C PHE A 97 -3.05 6.76 4.89
N VAL A 98 -2.41 5.81 5.55
CA VAL A 98 -1.58 6.04 6.73
C VAL A 98 -0.25 5.31 6.53
N ILE A 99 0.86 6.04 6.67
CA ILE A 99 2.21 5.48 6.58
C ILE A 99 3.09 6.01 7.73
N PRO A 100 4.05 5.23 8.24
CA PRO A 100 5.08 5.77 9.13
C PRO A 100 6.06 6.72 8.40
N GLU A 101 6.62 7.71 9.11
CA GLU A 101 7.67 8.60 8.58
C GLU A 101 8.88 7.82 8.03
N SER A 102 9.18 6.65 8.60
CA SER A 102 10.27 5.78 8.14
C SER A 102 10.12 5.34 6.68
N VAL A 103 8.89 5.24 6.16
CA VAL A 103 8.62 4.90 4.75
C VAL A 103 9.26 5.92 3.80
N LEU A 104 9.35 7.19 4.21
CA LEU A 104 9.94 8.26 3.40
C LEU A 104 11.48 8.16 3.34
N SER A 105 12.09 7.46 4.28
CA SER A 105 13.55 7.29 4.38
C SER A 105 14.05 5.95 3.84
N LEU A 106 13.17 4.94 3.69
CA LEU A 106 13.51 3.67 3.07
C LEU A 106 13.76 3.83 1.57
N ARG A 107 15.02 3.64 1.16
CA ARG A 107 15.47 3.84 -0.23
C ARG A 107 15.19 2.62 -1.09
N TYR A 108 14.06 2.65 -1.78
CA TYR A 108 13.74 1.64 -2.79
C TYR A 108 14.41 1.93 -4.13
N CYS A 109 14.52 3.20 -4.51
CA CYS A 109 15.18 3.64 -5.74
C CYS A 109 16.28 4.67 -5.46
N GLY A 110 16.95 5.16 -6.51
CA GLY A 110 18.02 6.15 -6.38
C GLY A 110 17.50 7.51 -5.86
N PRO A 111 18.40 8.44 -5.47
CA PRO A 111 18.01 9.73 -4.90
C PRO A 111 17.02 10.52 -5.77
N SER A 112 17.20 10.55 -7.09
CA SER A 112 16.28 11.21 -8.01
C SER A 112 14.87 10.60 -7.99
N GLY A 113 14.78 9.27 -8.00
CA GLY A 113 13.51 8.55 -7.94
C GLY A 113 12.80 8.74 -6.60
N MET A 114 13.56 8.79 -5.50
CA MET A 114 13.04 9.09 -4.17
C MET A 114 12.51 10.51 -4.08
N LEU A 115 13.23 11.51 -4.60
CA LEU A 115 12.75 12.90 -4.65
C LEU A 115 11.44 13.01 -5.44
N ALA A 116 11.39 12.41 -6.63
CA ALA A 116 10.17 12.37 -7.44
C ALA A 116 9.01 11.67 -6.70
N GLN A 117 9.29 10.62 -5.91
CA GLN A 117 8.29 9.95 -5.09
C GLN A 117 7.74 10.85 -3.97
N LEU A 118 8.60 11.61 -3.30
CA LEU A 118 8.19 12.52 -2.23
C LEU A 118 7.38 13.71 -2.79
N ASP A 119 7.80 14.27 -3.92
CA ASP A 119 7.04 15.30 -4.64
C ASP A 119 5.64 14.79 -5.00
N ARG A 120 5.56 13.55 -5.51
CA ARG A 120 4.27 12.91 -5.84
C ARG A 120 3.35 12.77 -4.62
N LEU A 121 3.88 12.43 -3.44
CA LEU A 121 3.08 12.38 -2.21
C LEU A 121 2.55 13.76 -1.83
N ASN A 122 3.36 14.81 -1.98
CA ASN A 122 2.95 16.18 -1.71
C ASN A 122 1.80 16.60 -2.64
N GLU A 123 1.92 16.36 -3.95
CA GLU A 123 0.87 16.62 -4.93
C GLU A 123 -0.44 15.89 -4.59
N LEU A 124 -0.36 14.58 -4.36
CA LEU A 124 -1.54 13.75 -4.11
C LEU A 124 -2.23 14.08 -2.79
N SER A 125 -1.48 14.58 -1.79
CA SER A 125 -2.05 15.06 -0.52
C SER A 125 -2.98 16.27 -0.68
N THR A 126 -2.97 16.93 -1.85
CA THR A 126 -3.85 18.08 -2.13
C THR A 126 -5.18 17.69 -2.77
N LEU A 127 -5.34 16.43 -3.18
CA LEU A 127 -6.58 15.96 -3.80
C LEU A 127 -7.71 15.89 -2.75
N PRO A 128 -8.92 16.39 -3.05
CA PRO A 128 -10.00 16.49 -2.06
C PRO A 128 -10.54 15.13 -1.58
N ASN A 129 -10.24 14.06 -2.31
CA ASN A 129 -10.65 12.70 -2.00
C ASN A 129 -9.50 11.83 -1.45
N VAL A 130 -8.31 12.41 -1.24
CA VAL A 130 -7.14 11.73 -0.68
C VAL A 130 -6.80 12.35 0.68
N ARG A 131 -6.82 11.51 1.71
CA ARG A 131 -6.34 11.85 3.05
C ARG A 131 -5.07 11.05 3.32
N LEU A 132 -3.93 11.73 3.34
CA LEU A 132 -2.63 11.12 3.65
C LEU A 132 -2.23 11.48 5.08
N GLY A 133 -2.16 10.47 5.94
CA GLY A 133 -1.63 10.57 7.29
C GLY A 133 -0.21 10.02 7.37
N ILE A 134 0.67 10.71 8.09
CA ILE A 134 2.04 10.26 8.34
C ILE A 134 2.27 10.16 9.83
N ILE A 135 2.66 8.98 10.33
CA ILE A 135 2.99 8.80 11.74
C ILE A 135 4.45 9.22 11.96
N SER A 136 4.66 10.37 12.59
CA SER A 136 5.99 10.89 12.94
C SER A 136 6.81 9.89 13.77
N SER A 137 8.13 9.91 13.58
CA SER A 137 9.10 8.99 14.22
C SER A 137 9.11 9.03 15.76
N GLY A 138 8.70 10.15 16.37
CA GLY A 138 8.57 10.30 17.82
C GLY A 138 7.22 9.84 18.41
N THR A 139 6.27 9.43 17.56
CA THR A 139 4.91 9.12 17.99
C THR A 139 4.83 7.75 18.67
N GLN A 140 4.22 7.70 19.85
CA GLN A 140 3.93 6.44 20.53
C GLN A 140 2.77 5.71 19.86
N TYR A 141 3.00 4.47 19.44
CA TYR A 141 1.97 3.64 18.84
C TYR A 141 1.02 3.07 19.89
N VAL A 142 -0.28 3.11 19.58
CA VAL A 142 -1.34 2.44 20.36
C VAL A 142 -1.46 0.96 19.94
N VAL A 143 -1.21 0.67 18.66
CA VAL A 143 -1.20 -0.67 18.07
C VAL A 143 0.06 -0.84 17.22
N GLY A 144 0.64 -2.04 17.21
CA GLY A 144 1.91 -2.29 16.50
C GLY A 144 1.76 -2.22 14.97
N PRO A 145 2.72 -1.61 14.24
CA PRO A 145 2.71 -1.53 12.78
C PRO A 145 3.23 -2.83 12.15
N TRP A 146 2.46 -3.93 12.22
CA TRP A 146 2.94 -5.26 11.82
C TRP A 146 2.99 -5.48 10.29
N ASN A 147 1.81 -5.60 9.66
CA ASN A 147 1.70 -5.85 8.22
C ASN A 147 0.93 -4.72 7.56
N GLY A 148 1.25 -4.46 6.29
CA GLY A 148 0.45 -3.59 5.44
C GLY A 148 -0.91 -4.23 5.15
N PHE A 149 -1.94 -3.42 5.05
CA PHE A 149 -3.28 -3.90 4.70
C PHE A 149 -4.12 -2.86 3.97
N TRP A 150 -5.02 -3.36 3.13
CA TRP A 150 -5.98 -2.59 2.36
C TRP A 150 -7.39 -2.98 2.79
N LEU A 151 -8.06 -2.10 3.54
CA LEU A 151 -9.48 -2.21 3.85
C LEU A 151 -10.28 -1.51 2.76
N ARG A 152 -11.09 -2.28 2.03
CA ARG A 152 -11.99 -1.82 0.96
C ARG A 152 -13.41 -1.79 1.48
N ASP A 153 -13.97 -0.59 1.44
CA ASP A 153 -15.23 -0.25 2.08
C ASP A 153 -15.23 -0.73 3.53
N ASP A 154 -16.25 -1.46 3.96
CA ASP A 154 -16.28 -2.21 5.23
C ASP A 154 -16.58 -3.69 4.94
N GLU A 155 -16.05 -4.20 3.83
CA GLU A 155 -16.42 -5.51 3.27
C GLU A 155 -15.24 -6.48 3.16
N GLN A 156 -14.05 -5.98 2.82
CA GLN A 156 -12.88 -6.83 2.58
C GLN A 156 -11.59 -6.18 3.07
N VAL A 157 -10.71 -6.98 3.66
CA VAL A 157 -9.34 -6.62 3.99
C VAL A 157 -8.38 -7.54 3.27
N ASP A 158 -7.45 -6.96 2.51
CA ASP A 158 -6.32 -7.69 1.95
C ASP A 158 -5.05 -7.40 2.74
N VAL A 159 -4.32 -8.46 3.10
CA VAL A 159 -3.05 -8.39 3.82
C VAL A 159 -2.02 -9.19 3.06
N GLU A 160 -0.91 -8.57 2.70
CA GLU A 160 0.19 -9.24 2.02
C GLU A 160 1.31 -9.58 3.02
N THR A 161 1.80 -10.81 2.94
CA THR A 161 2.98 -11.31 3.66
C THR A 161 3.95 -11.91 2.64
N TYR A 162 5.17 -12.25 3.04
CA TYR A 162 6.14 -12.86 2.12
C TYR A 162 5.65 -14.18 1.49
N SER A 163 4.87 -14.98 2.21
CA SER A 163 4.46 -16.32 1.76
C SER A 163 3.00 -16.41 1.33
N ALA A 164 2.15 -15.47 1.76
CA ALA A 164 0.71 -15.52 1.53
C ALA A 164 0.09 -14.13 1.38
N ALA A 165 -0.97 -14.07 0.57
CA ALA A 165 -1.94 -13.00 0.65
C ALA A 165 -3.19 -13.53 1.38
N LEU A 166 -3.68 -12.75 2.33
CA LEU A 166 -4.91 -13.04 3.06
C LEU A 166 -6.02 -12.15 2.50
N CYS A 167 -7.15 -12.75 2.17
CA CYS A 167 -8.38 -12.05 1.82
C CYS A 167 -9.40 -12.31 2.93
N LEU A 168 -9.64 -11.30 3.76
CA LEU A 168 -10.49 -11.39 4.94
C LEU A 168 -11.83 -10.71 4.63
N ILE A 169 -12.90 -11.50 4.64
CA ILE A 169 -14.28 -11.04 4.38
C ILE A 169 -15.24 -11.32 5.54
N GLU A 170 -14.76 -11.99 6.59
CA GLU A 170 -15.57 -12.26 7.79
C GLU A 170 -15.81 -10.95 8.53
N PRO A 171 -17.08 -10.57 8.81
CA PRO A 171 -17.41 -9.30 9.45
C PRO A 171 -16.63 -9.01 10.74
N ALA A 172 -16.33 -10.04 11.56
CA ALA A 172 -15.55 -9.88 12.78
C ALA A 172 -14.08 -9.47 12.51
N GLU A 173 -13.47 -10.02 11.46
CA GLU A 173 -12.10 -9.72 11.05
C GLU A 173 -12.01 -8.32 10.42
N VAL A 174 -12.94 -8.00 9.52
CA VAL A 174 -13.04 -6.67 8.92
C VAL A 174 -13.23 -5.60 10.00
N ALA A 175 -14.11 -5.86 10.97
CA ALA A 175 -14.32 -4.95 12.10
C ALA A 175 -13.08 -4.80 12.99
N LEU A 176 -12.24 -5.83 13.12
CA LEU A 176 -10.97 -5.76 13.85
C LEU A 176 -9.97 -4.86 13.12
N TYR A 177 -9.75 -5.09 11.83
CA TYR A 177 -8.83 -4.28 11.03
C TYR A 177 -9.27 -2.82 10.92
N ARG A 178 -10.59 -2.57 10.87
CA ARG A 178 -11.12 -1.20 10.99
C ARG A 178 -10.69 -0.55 12.31
N ARG A 179 -10.82 -1.23 13.46
CA ARG A 179 -10.37 -0.68 14.75
C ARG A 179 -8.86 -0.43 14.78
N VAL A 180 -8.07 -1.33 14.19
CA VAL A 180 -6.61 -1.16 14.07
C VAL A 180 -6.30 0.09 13.24
N PHE A 181 -6.96 0.25 12.10
CA PHE A 181 -6.81 1.44 11.24
C PHE A 181 -7.23 2.72 11.97
N ASP A 182 -8.34 2.71 12.72
CA ASP A 182 -8.79 3.85 13.50
C ASP A 182 -7.74 4.28 14.53
N HIS A 183 -7.09 3.32 15.21
CA HIS A 183 -5.99 3.62 16.14
C HIS A 183 -4.76 4.19 15.44
N LEU A 184 -4.31 3.58 14.33
CA LEU A 184 -3.15 4.08 13.57
C LEU A 184 -3.40 5.48 13.00
N SER A 185 -4.59 5.70 12.44
CA SER A 185 -4.98 6.98 11.86
C SER A 185 -5.19 8.08 12.90
N SER A 186 -5.54 7.73 14.14
CA SER A 186 -5.72 8.69 15.24
C SER A 186 -4.43 9.35 15.71
N VAL A 187 -3.28 8.72 15.47
CA VAL A 187 -1.95 9.21 15.88
C VAL A 187 -1.12 9.73 14.70
N ALA A 188 -1.69 9.77 13.50
CA ALA A 188 -1.02 10.27 12.31
C ALA A 188 -1.16 11.80 12.19
N ASP A 189 -0.13 12.45 11.69
CA ASP A 189 -0.13 13.86 11.30
C ASP A 189 -0.74 14.00 9.90
N TYR A 190 -1.51 15.05 9.66
CA TYR A 190 -2.24 15.27 8.40
C TYR A 190 -1.96 16.66 7.82
N ASP A 191 -2.38 16.86 6.57
CA ASP A 191 -2.41 18.15 5.89
C ASP A 191 -1.06 18.89 5.94
N HIS A 192 -1.01 20.03 6.62
CA HIS A 192 0.19 20.85 6.74
C HIS A 192 1.33 20.07 7.42
N ASP A 193 1.03 19.33 8.49
CA ASP A 193 2.05 18.67 9.30
C ASP A 193 2.61 17.44 8.58
N ALA A 194 1.75 16.70 7.86
CA ALA A 194 2.19 15.66 6.93
C ALA A 194 3.12 16.22 5.84
N ARG A 195 2.76 17.35 5.22
CA ARG A 195 3.62 18.00 4.21
C ARG A 195 4.93 18.51 4.78
N ALA A 196 4.94 18.99 6.02
CA ALA A 196 6.17 19.39 6.70
C ALA A 196 7.10 18.19 6.92
N ILE A 197 6.56 17.01 7.27
CA ILE A 197 7.32 15.76 7.37
C ILE A 197 7.95 15.38 6.01
N ILE A 198 7.16 15.43 4.94
CA ILE A 198 7.65 15.15 3.57
C ILE A 198 8.77 16.14 3.19
N ALA A 199 8.60 17.43 3.46
CA ALA A 199 9.60 18.45 3.15
C ALA A 199 10.93 18.22 3.90
N ARG A 200 10.88 17.75 5.16
CA ARG A 200 12.09 17.36 5.89
C ARG A 200 12.78 16.15 5.24
N ALA A 201 12.02 15.16 4.80
CA ALA A 201 12.57 14.00 4.10
C ALA A 201 13.25 14.40 2.78
N VAL A 202 12.66 15.34 2.02
CA VAL A 202 13.29 15.94 0.83
C VAL A 202 14.61 16.61 1.19
N GLY A 203 14.60 17.47 2.23
CA GLY A 203 15.81 18.16 2.69
C GLY A 203 16.93 17.21 3.07
N ALA A 204 16.60 16.11 3.76
CA ALA A 204 17.57 15.07 4.14
C ALA A 204 18.21 14.38 2.92
N LEU A 205 17.43 14.09 1.87
CA LEU A 205 17.96 13.47 0.64
C LEU A 205 18.87 14.41 -0.17
N THR A 206 18.62 15.72 -0.12
CA THR A 206 19.43 16.71 -0.86
C THR A 206 20.71 17.13 -0.14
N ALA A 207 20.86 16.77 1.14
CA ALA A 207 22.02 17.10 1.97
C ALA A 207 23.15 16.06 1.89
N GLU A 208 22.94 14.97 1.16
CA GLU A 208 23.90 13.89 0.91
C GLU A 208 24.66 14.05 -0.40
#